data_AF-A0A510V9X4-F1
#
_entry.id   AF-A0A510V9X4-F1
#
_cell.length_a   1.000
_cell.length_b   1.000
_cell.length_c   1.000
_cell.angle_alpha   90.00
_cell.angle_beta   90.00
_cell.angle_gamma   90.00
#
_symmetry.space_group_name_H-M   'P 1'
#
loop_
_entity.id
_entity.type
_entity.pdbx_description
1 polymer ?
#
loop_
_entity_poly.entity_id
_entity_poly.type
_entity_poly.pdbx_seq_one_letter_code
_entity_poly.pdbx_strand_id
1 'polypeptide(L)'
;MDDKQSQSIIAKLVGTGVALGAAVVVQKIITQAWKAKTGHKPPAADDQGDAGLAEIVAAAALTGALVAISRVLATRGTARFTAKL
;
A
#
# COMPACT_ATOMS: atom_id res chain seq x y z
N MET A 1 -35.67 5.45 -2.90
CA MET A 1 -34.43 6.10 -2.43
C MET A 1 -33.23 5.16 -2.61
N ASP A 2 -33.26 4.28 -3.62
CA ASP A 2 -32.52 3.02 -3.60
C ASP A 2 -31.33 2.98 -4.58
N ASP A 3 -31.37 3.78 -5.65
CA ASP A 3 -30.37 3.73 -6.71
C ASP A 3 -29.00 4.27 -6.27
N LYS A 4 -28.97 5.36 -5.49
CA LYS A 4 -27.72 5.96 -4.98
C LYS A 4 -26.97 5.02 -4.02
N GLN A 5 -27.69 4.23 -3.24
CA GLN A 5 -27.08 3.29 -2.28
C GLN A 5 -26.46 2.10 -3.01
N SER A 6 -27.17 1.51 -3.98
CA SER A 6 -26.63 0.43 -4.83
C SER A 6 -25.40 0.88 -5.61
N GLN A 7 -25.42 2.08 -6.20
CA GLN A 7 -24.25 2.64 -6.90
C GLN A 7 -23.05 2.83 -5.95
N SER A 8 -23.28 3.27 -4.71
CA SER A 8 -22.21 3.38 -3.71
C SER A 8 -21.64 2.01 -3.31
N ILE A 9 -22.48 0.99 -3.14
CA ILE A 9 -22.04 -0.38 -2.79
C ILE A 9 -21.23 -0.99 -3.94
N ILE A 10 -21.69 -0.86 -5.19
CA ILE A 10 -20.97 -1.36 -6.37
C ILE A 10 -19.61 -0.63 -6.49
N ALA A 11 -19.59 0.70 -6.33
CA ALA A 11 -18.36 1.47 -6.36
C ALA A 11 -17.37 1.05 -5.26
N LYS A 12 -17.87 0.76 -4.05
CA LYS A 12 -17.05 0.23 -2.95
C LYS A 12 -16.49 -1.14 -3.28
N LEU A 13 -17.30 -2.06 -3.79
CA LEU A 13 -16.86 -3.41 -4.16
C LEU A 13 -15.80 -3.39 -5.25
N VAL A 14 -16.01 -2.60 -6.31
CA VAL A 14 -15.03 -2.41 -7.38
C VAL A 14 -13.76 -1.75 -6.83
N GLY A 15 -13.89 -0.70 -6.03
CA GLY A 15 -12.76 -0.01 -5.41
C GLY A 15 -11.92 -0.94 -4.52
N THR A 16 -12.58 -1.75 -3.70
CA THR A 16 -11.92 -2.77 -2.86
C THR A 16 -11.23 -3.82 -3.73
N GLY A 17 -11.88 -4.34 -4.77
CA GLY A 17 -11.28 -5.32 -5.68
C GLY A 17 -10.03 -4.79 -6.37
N VAL A 18 -10.08 -3.55 -6.87
CA VAL A 18 -8.92 -2.88 -7.47
C VAL A 18 -7.80 -2.67 -6.45
N ALA A 19 -8.13 -2.23 -5.23
CA ALA A 19 -7.14 -2.02 -4.17
C ALA A 19 -6.42 -3.33 -3.79
N LEU A 20 -7.16 -4.44 -3.65
CA LEU A 20 -6.58 -5.75 -3.37
C LEU A 20 -5.68 -6.22 -4.53
N GLY A 21 -6.12 -6.06 -5.77
CA GLY A 21 -5.30 -6.40 -6.95
C GLY A 21 -4.01 -5.58 -6.99
N ALA A 22 -4.09 -4.27 -6.75
CA ALA A 22 -2.93 -3.39 -6.69
C ALA A 22 -1.97 -3.79 -5.55
N ALA A 23 -2.50 -4.14 -4.38
CA ALA A 23 -1.68 -4.58 -3.25
C ALA A 23 -0.85 -5.82 -3.59
N VAL A 24 -1.44 -6.82 -4.26
CA VAL A 24 -0.72 -8.02 -4.72
C VAL A 24 0.41 -7.68 -5.69
N VAL A 25 0.17 -6.79 -6.64
CA VAL A 25 1.19 -6.36 -7.62
C VAL A 25 2.33 -5.62 -6.93
N VAL A 26 2.02 -4.64 -6.08
CA VAL A 26 3.01 -3.89 -5.32
C VAL A 26 3.86 -4.83 -4.46
N GLN A 27 3.23 -5.78 -3.76
CA GLN A 27 3.94 -6.73 -2.91
C GLN A 27 4.90 -7.62 -3.71
N LYS A 28 4.51 -8.06 -4.91
CA LYS A 28 5.41 -8.79 -5.82
C LYS A 28 6.59 -7.93 -6.25
N ILE A 29 6.36 -6.68 -6.64
CA ILE A 29 7.42 -5.75 -7.05
C ILE A 29 8.41 -5.53 -5.91
N ILE A 30 7.92 -5.24 -4.70
CA ILE A 30 8.76 -5.05 -3.51
C ILE A 30 9.57 -6.31 -3.23
N THR A 31 8.94 -7.49 -3.25
CA THR A 31 9.63 -8.77 -2.99
C THR A 31 10.74 -9.03 -4.01
N GLN A 32 10.49 -8.76 -5.30
CA GLN A 32 11.48 -8.94 -6.36
C GLN A 32 12.62 -7.93 -6.25
N ALA A 33 12.30 -6.65 -6.03
CA ALA A 33 13.30 -5.59 -5.85
C ALA A 33 14.19 -5.86 -4.62
N TRP A 34 13.60 -6.39 -3.55
CA TRP A 34 14.32 -6.77 -2.34
C TRP A 34 15.25 -7.95 -2.60
N LYS A 35 14.70 -9.05 -3.14
CA LYS A 35 15.47 -10.24 -3.46
C LYS A 35 16.61 -9.95 -4.43
N ALA A 36 16.41 -9.04 -5.38
CA ALA A 36 17.46 -8.63 -6.31
C ALA A 36 18.62 -7.88 -5.61
N LYS A 37 18.35 -7.17 -4.50
CA LYS A 37 19.36 -6.39 -3.78
C LYS A 37 20.00 -7.13 -2.61
N THR A 38 19.20 -7.87 -1.82
CA THR A 38 19.68 -8.55 -0.60
C THR A 38 19.81 -10.06 -0.76
N GLY A 39 19.31 -10.63 -1.86
CA GLY A 39 19.36 -12.06 -2.14
C GLY A 39 18.24 -12.87 -1.50
N HIS A 40 17.47 -12.28 -0.59
CA HIS A 40 16.37 -12.94 0.13
C HIS A 40 15.11 -12.08 0.24
N LYS A 41 14.07 -12.63 0.87
CA LYS A 41 12.79 -11.92 1.04
C LYS A 41 12.95 -10.78 2.06
N PRO A 42 12.15 -9.70 1.95
CA PRO A 42 12.16 -8.61 2.91
C PRO A 42 11.88 -9.14 4.32
N PRO A 43 12.65 -8.72 5.35
CA PRO A 43 12.36 -9.09 6.72
C PRO A 43 11.00 -8.54 7.13
N ALA A 44 10.19 -9.38 7.76
CA ALA A 44 8.96 -8.94 8.40
C ALA A 44 9.28 -8.25 9.73
N ALA A 45 8.41 -7.38 10.21
CA ALA A 45 8.62 -6.63 11.46
C ALA A 45 8.70 -7.55 12.70
N ASP A 46 8.15 -8.76 12.59
CA ASP A 46 8.14 -9.84 13.57
C ASP A 46 9.14 -10.96 13.27
N ASP A 47 9.95 -10.81 12.21
CA ASP A 47 10.95 -11.81 11.84
C ASP A 47 12.10 -11.78 12.85
N GLN A 48 12.20 -12.83 13.67
CA GLN A 48 13.27 -13.01 14.66
C GLN A 48 14.58 -13.50 14.02
N GLY A 49 14.66 -13.50 12.69
CA GLY A 49 15.81 -13.97 11.90
C GLY A 49 16.98 -12.98 11.84
N ASP A 50 18.08 -13.47 11.26
CA ASP A 50 19.42 -12.88 11.15
C ASP A 50 19.51 -11.63 10.23
N ALA A 51 18.40 -10.90 10.07
CA ALA A 51 18.35 -9.70 9.25
C ALA A 51 19.17 -8.59 9.93
N GLY A 52 20.21 -8.10 9.23
CA GLY A 52 21.08 -7.05 9.75
C GLY A 52 20.32 -5.74 10.02
N LEU A 53 20.81 -4.94 10.97
CA LEU A 53 20.19 -3.65 11.35
C LEU A 53 19.94 -2.73 10.15
N ALA A 54 20.86 -2.69 9.18
CA ALA A 54 20.72 -1.89 7.97
C ALA A 54 19.50 -2.31 7.12
N GLU A 55 19.18 -3.60 7.10
CA GLU A 55 18.06 -4.14 6.32
C GLU A 55 16.72 -3.87 7.01
N ILE A 56 16.69 -3.98 8.34
CA ILE A 56 15.54 -3.57 9.16
C ILE A 56 15.25 -2.09 8.96
N VAL A 57 16.28 -1.23 9.01
CA VAL A 57 16.13 0.22 8.79
C VAL A 57 15.63 0.51 7.38
N ALA A 58 16.14 -0.18 6.35
CA ALA A 58 15.65 -0.03 4.99
C ALA A 58 14.17 -0.43 4.86
N ALA A 59 13.76 -1.52 5.52
CA ALA A 59 12.38 -2.00 5.47
C ALA A 59 11.42 -1.06 6.21
N ALA A 60 11.85 -0.57 7.37
CA ALA A 60 11.13 0.43 8.14
C ALA A 60 10.98 1.75 7.35
N ALA A 61 12.06 2.22 6.70
CA ALA A 61 12.03 3.41 5.87
C ALA A 61 11.07 3.26 4.67
N LEU A 62 11.09 2.11 3.99
CA LEU A 62 10.17 1.82 2.90
C LEU A 62 8.71 1.83 3.39
N THR A 63 8.44 1.17 4.51
CA THR A 63 7.09 1.12 5.10
C THR A 63 6.62 2.52 5.51
N GLY A 64 7.48 3.28 6.20
CA GLY A 64 7.18 4.67 6.59
C GLY A 64 6.92 5.58 5.40
N ALA A 65 7.69 5.43 4.33
CA ALA A 65 7.50 6.17 3.09
C ALA A 65 6.15 5.85 2.43
N LEU A 66 5.78 4.56 2.34
CA LEU A 66 4.49 4.14 1.77
C LEU A 66 3.31 4.67 2.58
N VAL A 67 3.38 4.66 3.91
CA VAL A 67 2.35 5.23 4.78
C VAL A 67 2.22 6.73 4.59
N ALA A 68 3.35 7.45 4.54
CA ALA A 68 3.36 8.90 4.30
C ALA A 68 2.74 9.26 2.94
N ILE A 69 3.12 8.55 1.87
CA ILE A 69 2.54 8.71 0.53
C ILE A 69 1.03 8.46 0.57
N SER A 70 0.60 7.38 1.21
CA SER A 70 -0.83 7.04 1.34
C SER A 70 -1.61 8.16 2.04
N ARG A 71 -1.05 8.71 3.13
CA ARG A 71 -1.65 9.85 3.85
C ARG A 71 -1.73 11.11 2.98
N VAL A 72 -0.68 11.42 2.22
CA VAL A 72 -0.66 12.56 1.30
C VAL A 72 -1.71 12.36 0.19
N LEU A 73 -1.81 11.16 -0.37
CA LEU A 73 -2.78 10.87 -1.42
C LEU A 73 -4.21 10.90 -0.88
N ALA A 74 -4.46 10.40 0.33
CA ALA A 74 -5.76 10.50 0.97
C ALA A 74 -6.14 11.96 1.23
N THR A 75 -5.25 12.75 1.83
CA THR A 75 -5.52 14.18 2.12
C THR A 75 -5.67 15.02 0.86
N ARG A 76 -4.77 14.88 -0.12
CA ARG A 76 -4.82 15.63 -1.39
C ARG A 76 -5.90 15.11 -2.34
N GLY A 77 -6.17 13.82 -2.35
CA GLY A 77 -7.25 13.20 -3.11
C GLY A 77 -8.60 13.67 -2.61
N THR A 78 -8.79 13.70 -1.28
CA THR A 78 -9.98 14.27 -0.64
C THR A 78 -10.12 15.77 -0.96
N ALA A 79 -9.02 16.54 -0.87
CA ALA A 79 -9.05 17.97 -1.22
C ALA A 79 -9.41 18.20 -2.70
N ARG A 80 -8.91 17.40 -3.63
CA ARG A 80 -9.27 17.50 -5.07
C ARG A 80 -10.71 17.07 -5.36
N PHE A 81 -11.26 16.12 -4.61
CA PHE A 81 -12.64 15.67 -4.77
C PHE A 81 -13.62 16.69 -4.18
N THR A 82 -13.34 17.22 -2.99
CA THR A 82 -14.14 18.26 -2.33
C THR A 82 -14.05 19.60 -3.05
N ALA A 83 -12.91 19.96 -3.66
CA ALA A 83 -12.80 21.20 -4.44
C ALA A 83 -13.48 21.12 -5.83
N LYS A 84 -13.93 19.93 -6.26
CA LYS A 84 -14.69 19.70 -7.50
C LYS A 84 -16.19 19.47 -7.25
N LEU A 85 -16.62 19.40 -5.98
CA LEU A 85 -18.02 19.40 -5.55
C LEU A 85 -18.44 20.84 -5.25
#